data_AF-A0A150HDP1-F1
#
_entry.id   AF-A0A150HDP1-F1
#
_cell.length_a   1.000
_cell.length_b   1.000
_cell.length_c   1.000
_cell.angle_alpha   90.00
_cell.angle_beta   90.00
_cell.angle_gamma   90.00
#
_symmetry.space_group_name_H-M   'P 1'
#
loop_
_entity.id
_entity.type
_entity.pdbx_description
1 polymer ?
#
loop_
_entity_poly.entity_id
_entity_poly.type
_entity_poly.pdbx_seq_one_letter_code
_entity_poly.pdbx_strand_id
1 'polypeptide(L)'
;MSEYPWFDFDQVDFVTSDQHFGHARISELAERPFATVEEMNAELARRWNDVVGPDDVVLHLGDLALGPIEESVGLTAHLNGRRFLVPGNHDRVSPATQSRRAIERFTPVYEAAGWSILPEVIEGTRHGYRILASHYPYSGDSHGTDRHTTHRPRSDGGVPLLHGHTHARDHGPHGHEFHVGVDAHDFTPIRFTLVDEWIRSLPGIETRLQAATREARTVLAGVIDGETPGSDALFYMQGYNELVIVLEELLDALPPEEPNG
;
A
#
# COMPACT_ATOMS: atom_id res chain seq x y z
N MET A 1 -7.70 13.92 8.21
CA MET A 1 -6.54 13.26 8.87
C MET A 1 -6.40 11.88 8.23
N SER A 2 -5.16 11.43 7.96
CA SER A 2 -4.91 10.07 7.45
C SER A 2 -5.56 9.05 8.38
N GLU A 3 -6.32 8.11 7.82
CA GLU A 3 -6.99 7.06 8.61
C GLU A 3 -5.98 5.98 9.04
N TYR A 4 -4.90 5.84 8.27
CA TYR A 4 -3.87 4.85 8.48
C TYR A 4 -2.51 5.49 8.81
N PRO A 5 -1.59 4.74 9.44
CA PRO A 5 -0.22 5.19 9.65
C PRO A 5 0.46 5.60 8.34
N TRP A 6 1.18 6.72 8.39
CA TRP A 6 1.83 7.30 7.22
C TRP A 6 3.12 6.55 6.86
N PHE A 7 3.30 6.27 5.58
CA PHE A 7 4.50 5.65 5.00
C PHE A 7 4.98 6.46 3.79
N ASP A 8 6.30 6.57 3.64
CA ASP A 8 6.89 7.22 2.48
C ASP A 8 7.10 6.18 1.37
N PHE A 9 6.29 6.22 0.30
CA PHE A 9 6.40 5.28 -0.82
C PHE A 9 7.45 5.72 -1.85
N ASP A 10 7.97 6.95 -1.79
CA ASP A 10 9.03 7.39 -2.70
C ASP A 10 10.35 6.64 -2.44
N GLN A 11 10.50 6.04 -1.25
CA GLN A 11 11.66 5.21 -0.92
C GLN A 11 11.61 3.79 -1.50
N VAL A 12 10.48 3.33 -2.06
CA VAL A 12 10.29 1.92 -2.45
C VAL A 12 10.69 1.68 -3.90
N ASP A 13 11.51 0.66 -4.14
CA ASP A 13 11.97 0.25 -5.46
C ASP A 13 11.16 -0.91 -6.02
N PHE A 14 10.78 -1.86 -5.15
CA PHE A 14 10.02 -3.06 -5.53
C PHE A 14 8.85 -3.34 -4.59
N VAL A 15 7.81 -3.96 -5.12
CA VAL A 15 6.64 -4.41 -4.35
C VAL A 15 6.26 -5.84 -4.73
N THR A 16 5.76 -6.61 -3.77
CA THR A 16 5.37 -8.01 -3.97
C THR A 16 4.49 -8.53 -2.82
N SER A 17 3.95 -9.74 -2.93
CA SER A 17 3.12 -10.38 -1.91
C SER A 17 3.00 -11.90 -2.13
N ASP A 18 2.54 -12.63 -1.11
CA ASP A 18 2.11 -14.02 -1.19
C ASP A 18 3.22 -15.04 -1.48
N GLN A 19 4.46 -14.78 -1.07
CA GLN A 19 5.61 -15.66 -1.29
C GLN A 19 5.37 -17.06 -0.72
N HIS A 20 4.76 -17.15 0.47
CA HIS A 20 4.46 -18.42 1.14
C HIS A 20 5.67 -19.36 1.28
N PHE A 21 6.85 -18.85 1.64
CA PHE A 21 8.01 -19.68 1.94
C PHE A 21 7.65 -20.78 2.97
N GLY A 22 8.03 -22.03 2.68
CA GLY A 22 7.73 -23.18 3.54
C GLY A 22 6.32 -23.77 3.41
N HIS A 23 5.42 -23.16 2.62
CA HIS A 23 4.04 -23.63 2.50
C HIS A 23 3.91 -24.81 1.51
N ALA A 24 4.08 -26.04 1.98
CA ALA A 24 4.07 -27.22 1.10
C ALA A 24 2.80 -27.42 0.24
N ARG A 25 1.64 -26.92 0.68
CA ARG A 25 0.38 -27.06 -0.05
C ARG A 25 0.08 -25.92 -1.01
N ILE A 26 0.83 -24.82 -0.99
CA ILE A 26 0.48 -23.66 -1.83
C ILE A 26 0.58 -23.98 -3.33
N SER A 27 1.49 -24.86 -3.74
CA SER A 27 1.58 -25.27 -5.14
C SER A 27 0.31 -25.98 -5.63
N GLU A 28 -0.35 -26.77 -4.77
CA GLU A 28 -1.64 -27.38 -5.09
C GLU A 28 -2.76 -26.32 -5.09
N LEU A 29 -2.77 -25.43 -4.10
CA LEU A 29 -3.86 -24.48 -3.87
C LEU A 29 -3.89 -23.30 -4.85
N ALA A 30 -2.71 -22.81 -5.26
CA ALA A 30 -2.53 -21.70 -6.20
C ALA A 30 -2.00 -22.18 -7.57
N GLU A 31 -2.01 -23.49 -7.79
CA GLU A 31 -1.57 -24.14 -9.04
C GLU A 31 -0.11 -23.79 -9.44
N ARG A 32 0.78 -23.54 -8.47
CA ARG A 32 2.19 -23.20 -8.76
C ARG A 32 2.91 -24.39 -9.39
N PRO A 33 3.81 -24.17 -10.36
CA PRO A 33 4.42 -25.24 -11.16
C PRO A 33 5.62 -25.91 -10.47
N PHE A 34 5.57 -26.11 -9.15
CA PHE A 34 6.68 -26.68 -8.38
C PHE A 34 6.33 -28.08 -7.86
N ALA A 35 7.26 -29.02 -8.02
CA ALA A 35 7.06 -30.40 -7.56
C ALA A 35 7.25 -30.53 -6.04
N THR A 36 8.12 -29.72 -5.44
CA THR A 36 8.34 -29.70 -3.98
C THR A 36 8.41 -28.29 -3.41
N VAL A 37 8.25 -28.19 -2.09
CA VAL A 37 8.35 -26.90 -1.37
C VAL A 37 9.78 -26.36 -1.40
N GLU A 38 10.78 -27.23 -1.40
CA GLU A 38 12.20 -26.86 -1.48
C GLU A 38 12.53 -26.26 -2.85
N GLU A 39 12.00 -26.84 -3.92
CA GLU A 39 12.13 -26.30 -5.28
C GLU A 39 11.48 -24.91 -5.38
N MET A 40 10.26 -24.76 -4.87
CA MET A 40 9.57 -23.48 -4.82
C MET A 40 10.36 -22.42 -4.04
N ASN A 41 10.81 -22.76 -2.83
CA ASN A 41 11.57 -21.84 -1.98
C ASN A 41 12.85 -21.37 -2.68
N ALA A 42 13.58 -22.30 -3.32
CA ALA A 42 14.80 -21.97 -4.05
C ALA A 42 14.52 -21.05 -5.24
N GLU A 43 13.46 -21.31 -6.01
CA GLU A 43 13.11 -20.50 -7.17
C GLU A 43 12.62 -19.10 -6.78
N LEU A 44 11.79 -18.98 -5.73
CA LEU A 44 11.35 -17.70 -5.20
C LEU A 44 12.54 -16.84 -4.75
N ALA A 45 13.48 -17.43 -4.01
CA ALA A 45 14.67 -16.72 -3.57
C ALA A 45 15.58 -16.31 -4.73
N ARG A 46 15.74 -17.20 -5.73
CA ARG A 46 16.52 -16.91 -6.95
C ARG A 46 15.90 -15.73 -7.71
N ARG A 47 14.60 -15.78 -8.01
CA ARG A 47 13.89 -14.72 -8.74
C ARG A 47 13.88 -13.39 -8.01
N TRP A 48 13.76 -13.41 -6.68
CA TRP A 48 13.91 -12.22 -5.87
C TRP A 48 15.31 -11.61 -6.05
N ASN A 49 16.37 -12.39 -5.82
CA ASN A 49 17.74 -11.89 -5.82
C ASN A 49 18.27 -11.56 -7.24
N ASP A 50 17.63 -12.08 -8.28
CA ASP A 50 17.93 -11.72 -9.67
C ASP A 50 17.54 -10.27 -10.01
N VAL A 51 16.49 -9.73 -9.38
CA VAL A 51 15.97 -8.39 -9.69
C VAL A 51 16.21 -7.38 -8.58
N VAL A 52 16.24 -7.82 -7.33
CA VAL A 52 16.47 -6.97 -6.15
C VAL A 52 17.95 -6.99 -5.79
N GLY A 53 18.58 -5.82 -5.83
CA GLY A 53 19.92 -5.54 -5.34
C GLY A 53 19.95 -5.33 -3.82
N PRO A 54 21.15 -5.34 -3.21
CA PRO A 54 21.31 -5.27 -1.76
C PRO A 54 20.86 -3.93 -1.15
N ASP A 55 20.90 -2.83 -1.93
CA ASP A 55 20.55 -1.48 -1.48
C ASP A 55 19.09 -1.09 -1.79
N ASP A 56 18.39 -1.91 -2.59
CA ASP A 56 17.00 -1.66 -2.99
C ASP A 56 16.05 -1.81 -1.80
N VAL A 57 14.94 -1.10 -1.84
CA VAL A 57 13.87 -1.19 -0.85
C VAL A 57 12.70 -1.98 -1.40
N VAL A 58 12.28 -3.01 -0.65
CA VAL A 58 11.15 -3.87 -1.02
C VAL A 58 10.02 -3.74 -0.01
N LEU A 59 8.82 -3.49 -0.51
CA LEU A 59 7.57 -3.55 0.25
C LEU A 59 6.86 -4.87 -0.03
N HIS A 60 6.67 -5.70 1.00
CA HIS A 60 5.97 -6.97 0.90
C HIS A 60 4.58 -6.87 1.54
N LEU A 61 3.53 -7.23 0.81
CA LEU A 61 2.14 -7.08 1.25
C LEU A 61 1.57 -8.38 1.81
N GLY A 62 2.31 -9.02 2.70
CA GLY A 62 1.78 -10.11 3.53
C GLY A 62 1.92 -11.50 2.94
N ASP A 63 1.70 -12.48 3.81
CA ASP A 63 1.78 -13.93 3.55
C ASP A 63 3.17 -14.36 3.07
N LEU A 64 4.18 -13.90 3.81
CA LEU A 64 5.59 -14.15 3.53
C LEU A 64 5.96 -15.62 3.64
N ALA A 65 5.54 -16.26 4.73
CA ALA A 65 5.96 -17.61 5.08
C ALA A 65 4.90 -18.37 5.88
N LEU A 66 4.81 -19.69 5.68
CA LEU A 66 3.93 -20.57 6.43
C LEU A 66 4.60 -21.93 6.67
N GLY A 67 4.25 -22.60 7.78
CA GLY A 67 4.87 -23.85 8.21
C GLY A 67 5.50 -23.71 9.59
N PRO A 68 6.57 -24.46 9.90
CA PRO A 68 7.43 -24.18 11.05
C PRO A 68 8.02 -22.78 10.89
N ILE A 69 7.46 -21.80 11.60
CA ILE A 69 7.61 -20.39 11.20
C ILE A 69 9.04 -19.88 11.34
N GLU A 70 9.77 -20.32 12.36
CA GLU A 70 11.17 -19.97 12.55
C GLU A 70 12.05 -20.45 11.39
N GLU A 71 11.82 -21.66 10.90
CA GLU A 71 12.53 -22.20 9.74
C GLU A 71 12.10 -21.49 8.45
N SER A 72 10.79 -21.31 8.26
CA SER A 72 10.20 -20.78 7.03
C SER A 72 10.56 -19.30 6.82
N VAL A 73 10.49 -18.49 7.87
CA VAL A 73 10.97 -17.10 7.85
C VAL A 73 12.49 -17.05 7.74
N GLY A 74 13.21 -18.00 8.36
CA GLY A 74 14.67 -18.10 8.27
C GLY A 74 15.19 -18.28 6.84
N LEU A 75 14.42 -18.93 5.95
CA LEU A 75 14.75 -19.04 4.52
C LEU A 75 14.90 -17.67 3.86
N THR A 76 14.17 -16.66 4.35
CA THR A 76 14.14 -15.32 3.78
C THR A 76 15.33 -14.44 4.21
N ALA A 77 16.16 -14.89 5.15
CA ALA A 77 17.26 -14.09 5.69
C ALA A 77 18.31 -13.71 4.62
N HIS A 78 18.40 -14.48 3.53
CA HIS A 78 19.35 -14.27 2.44
C HIS A 78 18.77 -13.49 1.25
N LEU A 79 17.52 -12.99 1.37
CA LEU A 79 16.93 -12.15 0.34
C LEU A 79 17.58 -10.76 0.36
N ASN A 80 17.89 -10.25 -0.83
CA ASN A 80 18.44 -8.92 -1.02
C ASN A 80 17.43 -7.82 -0.66
N GLY A 81 17.98 -6.64 -0.38
CA GLY A 81 17.22 -5.42 -0.15
C GLY A 81 16.86 -5.16 1.31
N ARG A 82 16.49 -3.90 1.57
CA ARG A 82 15.86 -3.43 2.80
C ARG A 82 14.37 -3.73 2.72
N ARG A 83 13.87 -4.54 3.65
CA ARG A 83 12.57 -5.20 3.49
C ARG A 83 11.55 -4.76 4.53
N PHE A 84 10.42 -4.27 4.05
CA PHE A 84 9.25 -3.94 4.87
C PHE A 84 8.16 -4.99 4.66
N LEU A 85 7.46 -5.37 5.72
CA LEU A 85 6.34 -6.31 5.67
C LEU A 85 5.06 -5.64 6.20
N VAL A 86 4.06 -5.50 5.35
CA VAL A 86 2.66 -5.27 5.74
C VAL A 86 2.03 -6.65 5.96
N PRO A 87 1.69 -7.06 7.20
CA PRO A 87 1.31 -8.45 7.47
C PRO A 87 0.00 -8.91 6.80
N GLY A 88 0.02 -10.13 6.25
CA GLY A 88 -1.15 -10.86 5.74
C GLY A 88 -1.71 -11.85 6.76
N ASN A 89 -2.85 -12.50 6.48
CA ASN A 89 -3.51 -13.38 7.45
C ASN A 89 -2.67 -14.59 7.87
N HIS A 90 -1.75 -15.06 7.02
CA HIS A 90 -0.89 -16.21 7.33
C HIS A 90 0.35 -15.82 8.14
N ASP A 91 0.70 -14.54 8.22
CA ASP A 91 1.83 -14.07 8.99
C ASP A 91 1.57 -14.14 10.50
N ARG A 92 2.56 -14.64 11.24
CA ARG A 92 2.48 -14.76 12.72
C ARG A 92 2.59 -13.43 13.46
N VAL A 93 2.78 -12.34 12.72
CA VAL A 93 2.79 -10.96 13.20
C VAL A 93 1.52 -10.19 12.81
N SER A 94 0.51 -10.87 12.25
CA SER A 94 -0.74 -10.27 11.81
C SER A 94 -1.77 -10.09 12.94
N PRO A 95 -2.24 -8.86 13.23
CA PRO A 95 -3.38 -8.62 14.11
C PRO A 95 -4.69 -9.30 13.68
N ALA A 96 -4.89 -9.56 12.39
CA ALA A 96 -6.10 -10.18 11.86
C ALA A 96 -6.29 -11.63 12.32
N THR A 97 -5.19 -12.36 12.59
CA THR A 97 -5.24 -13.78 12.94
C THR A 97 -4.51 -14.14 14.23
N GLN A 98 -3.70 -13.24 14.79
CA GLN A 98 -2.86 -13.52 15.95
C GLN A 98 -3.23 -12.65 17.16
N SER A 99 -3.11 -13.25 18.35
CA SER A 99 -3.19 -12.48 19.61
C SER A 99 -1.96 -11.57 19.76
N ARG A 100 -2.09 -10.47 20.51
CA ARG A 100 -0.95 -9.58 20.84
C ARG A 100 0.27 -10.32 21.39
N ARG A 101 0.06 -11.29 22.28
CA ARG A 101 1.14 -12.13 22.84
C ARG A 101 1.84 -12.97 21.78
N ALA A 102 1.10 -13.46 20.78
CA ALA A 102 1.69 -14.22 19.68
C ALA A 102 2.51 -13.30 18.78
N ILE A 103 1.99 -12.11 18.45
CA ILE A 103 2.72 -11.10 17.68
C ILE A 103 4.03 -10.74 18.40
N GLU A 104 3.97 -10.35 19.67
CA GLU A 104 5.17 -10.04 20.49
C GLU A 104 6.18 -11.19 20.53
N ARG A 105 5.71 -12.44 20.54
CA ARG A 105 6.57 -13.63 20.51
C ARG A 105 7.28 -13.80 19.17
N PHE A 106 6.60 -13.55 18.05
CA PHE A 106 7.11 -13.87 16.71
C PHE A 106 7.78 -12.70 16.01
N THR A 107 7.49 -11.44 16.37
CA THR A 107 8.15 -10.26 15.79
C THR A 107 9.68 -10.38 15.75
N PRO A 108 10.38 -10.81 16.83
CA PRO A 108 11.84 -10.96 16.80
C PRO A 108 12.35 -11.97 15.76
N VAL A 109 11.54 -12.96 15.37
CA VAL A 109 11.90 -13.95 14.35
C VAL A 109 11.96 -13.29 12.97
N TYR A 110 10.99 -12.43 12.66
CA TYR A 110 10.96 -11.69 11.38
C TYR A 110 12.06 -10.63 11.34
N GLU A 111 12.27 -9.90 12.43
CA GLU A 111 13.32 -8.89 12.53
C GLU A 111 14.72 -9.52 12.39
N ALA A 112 14.95 -10.69 13.00
CA ALA A 112 16.21 -11.42 12.84
C ALA A 112 16.46 -11.90 11.40
N ALA A 113 15.41 -12.10 10.60
CA ALA A 113 15.51 -12.39 9.17
C ALA A 113 15.61 -11.13 8.28
N GLY A 114 15.64 -9.93 8.89
CA GLY A 114 15.83 -8.65 8.21
C GLY A 114 14.57 -7.91 7.80
N TRP A 115 13.41 -8.27 8.36
CA TRP A 115 12.12 -7.62 8.06
C TRP A 115 11.77 -6.52 9.06
N SER A 116 11.38 -5.37 8.55
CA SER A 116 10.74 -4.30 9.32
C SER A 116 9.22 -4.44 9.23
N ILE A 117 8.57 -4.74 10.35
CA ILE A 117 7.12 -4.98 10.38
C ILE A 117 6.36 -3.65 10.40
N LEU A 118 5.44 -3.50 9.46
CA LEU A 118 4.54 -2.36 9.33
C LEU A 118 3.12 -2.71 9.82
N PRO A 119 2.24 -1.71 10.00
CA PRO A 119 0.80 -1.92 10.21
C PRO A 119 0.12 -2.65 9.03
N GLU A 120 -1.04 -3.28 9.26
CA GLU A 120 -1.80 -4.07 8.25
C GLU A 120 -2.34 -3.25 7.07
N VAL A 121 -2.50 -1.95 7.28
CA VAL A 121 -2.83 -0.98 6.25
C VAL A 121 -1.96 0.24 6.49
N ILE A 122 -1.27 0.68 5.44
CA ILE A 122 -0.46 1.89 5.43
C ILE A 122 -0.95 2.84 4.34
N GLU A 123 -0.83 4.13 4.61
CA GLU A 123 -1.20 5.21 3.70
C GLU A 123 0.01 6.10 3.45
N GLY A 124 0.12 6.67 2.25
CA GLY A 124 1.21 7.59 1.97
C GLY A 124 1.10 8.25 0.62
N THR A 125 2.24 8.75 0.14
CA THR A 125 2.36 9.29 -1.21
C THR A 125 3.51 8.66 -1.97
N ARG A 126 3.29 8.48 -3.27
CA ARG A 126 4.30 8.17 -4.28
C ARG A 126 4.22 9.24 -5.37
N HIS A 127 5.29 10.00 -5.59
CA HIS A 127 5.32 11.15 -6.51
C HIS A 127 4.15 12.14 -6.29
N GLY A 128 3.76 12.33 -5.03
CA GLY A 128 2.63 13.18 -4.64
C GLY A 128 1.25 12.55 -4.80
N TYR A 129 1.10 11.42 -5.47
CA TYR A 129 -0.17 10.67 -5.54
C TYR A 129 -0.40 9.88 -4.26
N ARG A 130 -1.62 9.94 -3.72
CA ARG A 130 -2.00 9.17 -2.54
C ARG A 130 -2.07 7.68 -2.91
N ILE A 131 -1.59 6.82 -2.02
CA ILE A 131 -1.60 5.37 -2.21
C ILE A 131 -1.85 4.67 -0.87
N LEU A 132 -2.60 3.57 -0.92
CA LEU A 132 -2.76 2.62 0.16
C LEU A 132 -2.02 1.32 -0.18
N ALA A 133 -1.52 0.65 0.84
CA ALA A 133 -1.05 -0.73 0.71
C ALA A 133 -1.59 -1.58 1.86
N SER A 134 -2.13 -2.74 1.51
CA SER A 134 -2.62 -3.75 2.43
C SER A 134 -2.42 -5.12 1.81
N HIS A 135 -2.42 -6.18 2.61
CA HIS A 135 -2.50 -7.53 2.06
C HIS A 135 -3.85 -7.76 1.35
N TYR A 136 -4.94 -7.26 1.93
CA TYR A 136 -6.28 -7.49 1.42
C TYR A 136 -6.71 -6.45 0.37
N PRO A 137 -7.46 -6.86 -0.67
CA PRO A 137 -8.15 -5.91 -1.55
C PRO A 137 -9.31 -5.21 -0.83
N TYR A 138 -9.83 -4.12 -1.41
CA TYR A 138 -11.05 -3.44 -0.96
C TYR A 138 -12.23 -4.40 -0.89
N SER A 139 -12.37 -5.26 -1.90
CA SER A 139 -13.43 -6.28 -1.96
C SER A 139 -12.94 -7.53 -2.69
N GLY A 140 -13.59 -8.66 -2.46
CA GLY A 140 -13.22 -9.92 -3.10
C GLY A 140 -12.19 -10.72 -2.30
N ASP A 141 -12.23 -12.03 -2.53
CA ASP A 141 -11.39 -13.04 -1.91
C ASP A 141 -11.28 -14.22 -2.89
N SER A 142 -10.26 -15.06 -2.73
CA SER A 142 -10.00 -16.26 -3.54
C SER A 142 -11.20 -17.24 -3.62
N HIS A 143 -12.12 -17.17 -2.66
CA HIS A 143 -13.32 -18.01 -2.59
C HIS A 143 -14.65 -17.26 -2.76
N GLY A 144 -14.64 -16.01 -3.25
CA GLY A 144 -15.85 -15.24 -3.56
C GLY A 144 -16.67 -14.77 -2.35
N THR A 145 -16.13 -14.89 -1.14
CA THR A 145 -16.71 -14.35 0.11
C THR A 145 -15.64 -13.63 0.89
N ASP A 146 -15.88 -12.37 1.25
CA ASP A 146 -14.89 -11.54 1.94
C ASP A 146 -14.57 -12.06 3.33
N ARG A 147 -13.32 -12.43 3.57
CA ARG A 147 -12.78 -12.72 4.91
C ARG A 147 -12.04 -11.51 5.48
N HIS A 148 -11.90 -11.48 6.81
CA HIS A 148 -11.18 -10.44 7.56
C HIS A 148 -11.63 -9.00 7.26
N THR A 149 -12.94 -8.79 7.06
CA THR A 149 -13.54 -7.52 6.62
C THR A 149 -13.18 -6.31 7.51
N THR A 150 -12.89 -6.50 8.79
CA THR A 150 -12.48 -5.41 9.70
C THR A 150 -11.02 -4.95 9.53
N HIS A 151 -10.20 -5.74 8.84
CA HIS A 151 -8.79 -5.48 8.57
C HIS A 151 -8.55 -5.02 7.12
N ARG A 152 -9.62 -4.91 6.33
CA ARG A 152 -9.59 -4.38 4.97
C ARG A 152 -9.59 -2.85 4.98
N PRO A 153 -9.01 -2.20 3.97
CA PRO A 153 -9.22 -0.77 3.74
C PRO A 153 -10.71 -0.45 3.66
N ARG A 154 -11.17 0.61 4.36
CA ARG A 154 -12.61 0.81 4.65
C ARG A 154 -13.45 1.26 3.45
N SER A 155 -12.85 1.83 2.41
CA SER A 155 -13.58 2.24 1.20
C SER A 155 -12.64 2.52 0.03
N ASP A 156 -13.08 2.16 -1.18
CA ASP A 156 -12.41 2.49 -2.46
C ASP A 156 -12.14 4.00 -2.56
N GLY A 157 -13.15 4.85 -2.44
CA GLY A 157 -12.96 6.31 -2.38
C GLY A 157 -12.18 6.93 -3.54
N GLY A 158 -11.85 6.16 -4.58
CA GLY A 158 -10.95 6.51 -5.67
C GLY A 158 -9.45 6.42 -5.33
N VAL A 159 -9.06 5.88 -4.17
CA VAL A 159 -7.66 5.85 -3.74
C VAL A 159 -6.97 4.59 -4.26
N PRO A 160 -5.85 4.70 -5.00
CA PRO A 160 -5.08 3.55 -5.44
C PRO A 160 -4.66 2.64 -4.27
N LEU A 161 -4.93 1.35 -4.39
CA LEU A 161 -4.58 0.31 -3.42
C LEU A 161 -3.67 -0.74 -4.06
N LEU A 162 -2.55 -1.04 -3.42
CA LEU A 162 -1.75 -2.23 -3.71
C LEU A 162 -2.19 -3.38 -2.81
N HIS A 163 -2.38 -4.57 -3.37
CA HIS A 163 -2.80 -5.74 -2.60
C HIS A 163 -2.28 -7.10 -3.08
N GLY A 164 -2.37 -8.09 -2.20
CA GLY A 164 -2.06 -9.50 -2.42
C GLY A 164 -3.30 -10.39 -2.33
N HIS A 165 -3.17 -11.49 -1.59
CA HIS A 165 -4.22 -12.33 -1.00
C HIS A 165 -5.04 -13.20 -1.96
N THR A 166 -5.39 -12.68 -3.13
CA THR A 166 -6.37 -13.36 -4.01
C THR A 166 -5.80 -14.56 -4.75
N HIS A 167 -4.47 -14.66 -4.89
CA HIS A 167 -3.77 -15.61 -5.76
C HIS A 167 -4.28 -15.60 -7.21
N ALA A 168 -4.90 -14.49 -7.62
CA ALA A 168 -5.39 -14.34 -8.97
C ALA A 168 -4.19 -14.26 -9.92
N ARG A 169 -4.34 -14.81 -11.14
CA ARG A 169 -3.26 -14.88 -12.13
C ARG A 169 -3.33 -13.76 -13.16
N ASP A 170 -4.42 -13.01 -13.15
CA ASP A 170 -4.52 -11.77 -13.90
C ASP A 170 -3.59 -10.74 -13.27
N HIS A 171 -2.60 -10.36 -14.07
CA HIS A 171 -1.61 -9.38 -13.69
C HIS A 171 -2.25 -7.99 -13.56
N GLY A 172 -1.96 -7.29 -12.47
CA GLY A 172 -2.00 -5.83 -12.45
C GLY A 172 -3.33 -5.20 -12.04
N PRO A 173 -3.79 -4.15 -12.76
CA PRO A 173 -4.80 -3.24 -12.23
C PRO A 173 -6.24 -3.67 -12.50
N HIS A 174 -7.07 -3.59 -11.48
CA HIS A 174 -8.52 -3.72 -11.56
C HIS A 174 -9.20 -2.53 -10.89
N GLY A 175 -9.57 -1.52 -11.68
CA GLY A 175 -10.06 -0.24 -11.14
C GLY A 175 -8.98 0.47 -10.34
N HIS A 176 -9.26 0.81 -9.08
CA HIS A 176 -8.33 1.46 -8.16
C HIS A 176 -7.47 0.47 -7.36
N GLU A 177 -7.41 -0.80 -7.77
CA GLU A 177 -6.62 -1.84 -7.12
C GLU A 177 -5.55 -2.38 -8.05
N PHE A 178 -4.36 -2.70 -7.52
CA PHE A 178 -3.29 -3.37 -8.27
C PHE A 178 -2.82 -4.59 -7.49
N HIS A 179 -3.01 -5.77 -8.08
CA HIS A 179 -2.57 -7.01 -7.49
C HIS A 179 -1.06 -7.21 -7.69
N VAL A 180 -0.32 -7.42 -6.60
CA VAL A 180 1.16 -7.60 -6.58
C VAL A 180 1.59 -9.00 -6.13
N GLY A 181 0.66 -9.95 -6.05
CA GLY A 181 0.93 -11.33 -5.64
C GLY A 181 1.85 -12.05 -6.61
N VAL A 182 2.79 -12.86 -6.09
CA VAL A 182 3.79 -13.57 -6.89
C VAL A 182 3.19 -14.48 -7.97
N ASP A 183 2.00 -15.04 -7.74
CA ASP A 183 1.30 -15.90 -8.70
C ASP A 183 0.85 -15.14 -9.95
N ALA A 184 0.67 -13.83 -9.82
CA ALA A 184 0.32 -12.90 -10.88
C ALA A 184 1.54 -12.17 -11.44
N HIS A 185 2.79 -12.54 -11.13
CA HIS A 185 3.98 -11.79 -11.58
C HIS A 185 5.19 -12.71 -11.79
N ASP A 186 4.96 -13.91 -12.33
CA ASP A 186 6.00 -14.90 -12.61
C ASP A 186 6.93 -15.17 -11.41
N PHE A 187 6.39 -15.13 -10.20
CA PHE A 187 7.13 -15.34 -8.96
C PHE A 187 8.26 -14.34 -8.69
N THR A 188 8.16 -13.13 -9.23
CA THR A 188 9.21 -12.09 -9.15
C THR A 188 8.66 -10.80 -8.54
N PRO A 189 9.40 -10.11 -7.65
CA PRO A 189 9.04 -8.76 -7.22
C PRO A 189 8.94 -7.79 -8.40
N ILE A 190 7.88 -6.97 -8.43
CA ILE A 190 7.69 -6.01 -9.51
C ILE A 190 8.33 -4.67 -9.16
N ARG A 191 8.89 -3.98 -10.16
CA ARG A 191 9.40 -2.62 -9.99
C ARG A 191 8.26 -1.67 -9.68
N PHE A 192 8.46 -0.78 -8.72
CA PHE A 192 7.45 0.21 -8.33
C PHE A 192 7.11 1.18 -9.47
N THR A 193 7.99 1.32 -10.47
CA THR A 193 7.71 2.12 -11.67
C THR A 193 6.48 1.63 -12.45
N LEU A 194 6.14 0.34 -12.39
CA LEU A 194 4.90 -0.18 -12.99
C LEU A 194 3.65 0.32 -12.24
N VAL A 195 3.76 0.45 -10.92
CA VAL A 195 2.72 1.09 -10.09
C VAL A 195 2.63 2.58 -10.43
N ASP A 196 3.75 3.26 -10.63
CA ASP A 196 3.79 4.68 -11.02
C ASP A 196 3.06 4.90 -12.36
N GLU A 197 3.30 4.04 -13.36
CA GLU A 197 2.61 4.06 -14.66
C GLU A 197 1.11 3.81 -14.52
N TRP A 198 0.72 2.82 -13.71
CA TRP A 198 -0.68 2.54 -13.46
C TRP A 198 -1.40 3.70 -12.77
N ILE A 199 -0.84 4.25 -11.68
CA ILE A 199 -1.48 5.34 -10.95
C ILE A 199 -1.75 6.53 -11.88
N ARG A 200 -0.78 6.90 -12.73
CA ARG A 200 -0.96 7.99 -13.71
C ARG A 200 -2.04 7.70 -14.76
N SER A 201 -2.29 6.43 -15.06
CA SER A 201 -3.32 6.01 -16.01
C SER A 201 -4.75 6.07 -15.44
N LEU A 202 -4.91 6.23 -14.13
CA LEU A 202 -6.24 6.24 -13.49
C LEU A 202 -7.04 7.49 -13.88
N PRO A 203 -8.30 7.34 -14.35
CA PRO A 203 -9.13 8.47 -14.73
C PRO A 203 -9.36 9.45 -13.57
N GLY A 204 -9.04 10.73 -13.79
CA GLY A 204 -9.28 11.79 -12.80
C GLY A 204 -8.37 11.73 -11.58
N ILE A 205 -7.26 10.98 -11.64
CA ILE A 205 -6.29 10.94 -10.55
C ILE A 205 -5.64 12.33 -10.34
N GLU A 206 -5.56 12.72 -9.08
CA GLU A 206 -4.95 13.97 -8.64
C GLU A 206 -3.84 13.64 -7.62
N THR A 207 -2.78 14.43 -7.63
CA THR A 207 -1.84 14.46 -6.50
C THR A 207 -2.54 15.02 -5.25
N ARG A 208 -2.00 14.70 -4.08
CA ARG A 208 -2.50 15.24 -2.81
C ARG A 208 -2.50 16.78 -2.79
N LEU A 209 -1.52 17.41 -3.46
CA LEU A 209 -1.44 18.87 -3.56
C LEU A 209 -2.54 19.43 -4.46
N GLN A 210 -2.80 18.82 -5.62
CA GLN A 210 -3.89 19.23 -6.51
C GLN A 210 -5.26 19.11 -5.81
N ALA A 211 -5.53 17.95 -5.19
CA ALA A 211 -6.79 17.75 -4.46
C ALA A 211 -6.97 18.76 -3.32
N ALA A 212 -5.92 19.01 -2.52
CA ALA A 212 -5.97 20.00 -1.44
C ALA A 212 -6.17 21.42 -1.97
N THR A 213 -5.55 21.77 -3.10
CA THR A 213 -5.70 23.08 -3.76
C THR A 213 -7.13 23.27 -4.25
N ARG A 214 -7.69 22.27 -4.94
CA ARG A 214 -9.08 22.30 -5.43
C ARG A 214 -10.10 22.41 -4.29
N GLU A 215 -9.92 21.63 -3.23
CA GLU A 215 -10.77 21.69 -2.03
C GLU A 215 -10.68 23.06 -1.35
N ALA A 216 -9.48 23.60 -1.17
CA ALA A 216 -9.27 24.92 -0.59
C ALA A 216 -9.96 26.03 -1.41
N ARG A 217 -9.82 26.00 -2.75
CA ARG A 217 -10.52 26.94 -3.65
C ARG A 217 -12.04 26.81 -3.55
N THR A 218 -12.56 25.59 -3.43
CA THR A 218 -14.01 25.34 -3.27
C THR A 218 -14.54 25.91 -1.96
N VAL A 219 -13.81 25.71 -0.86
CA VAL A 219 -14.18 26.26 0.45
C VAL A 219 -14.13 27.79 0.43
N LEU A 220 -13.10 28.39 -0.18
CA LEU A 220 -12.98 29.85 -0.33
C LEU A 220 -14.13 30.45 -1.15
N ALA A 221 -14.51 29.81 -2.26
CA ALA A 221 -15.64 30.29 -3.07
C ALA A 221 -16.96 30.27 -2.29
N GLY A 222 -17.25 29.19 -1.56
CA GLY A 222 -18.47 29.10 -0.73
C GLY A 222 -18.46 30.09 0.45
N VAL A 223 -17.28 30.51 0.89
CA VAL A 223 -17.06 31.55 1.88
C VAL A 223 -17.36 32.95 1.32
N ILE A 224 -16.90 33.25 0.10
CA ILE A 224 -17.10 34.54 -0.57
C ILE A 224 -18.59 34.75 -0.94
N ASP A 225 -19.27 33.70 -1.37
CA ASP A 225 -20.65 33.78 -1.89
C ASP A 225 -21.76 33.69 -0.80
N GLY A 226 -21.41 33.51 0.47
CA GLY A 226 -22.36 33.35 1.58
C GLY A 226 -22.94 34.67 2.13
N GLU A 227 -24.23 34.69 2.52
CA GLU A 227 -24.87 35.84 3.17
C GLU A 227 -24.24 36.17 4.55
N THR A 228 -24.02 37.46 4.80
CA THR A 228 -23.37 37.98 6.02
C THR A 228 -24.34 38.01 7.21
N PRO A 229 -24.01 37.44 8.38
CA PRO A 229 -24.77 37.68 9.62
C PRO A 229 -24.58 39.11 10.12
N GLY A 230 -25.55 39.59 10.92
CA GLY A 230 -25.67 40.99 11.38
C GLY A 230 -24.47 41.62 12.11
N SER A 231 -24.64 42.92 12.43
CA SER A 231 -23.63 43.96 12.71
C SER A 231 -22.42 43.67 13.63
N ASP A 232 -22.39 42.59 14.41
CA ASP A 232 -21.19 42.16 15.16
C ASP A 232 -20.10 41.53 14.23
N ALA A 233 -20.45 41.27 12.97
CA ALA A 233 -19.57 40.64 11.98
C ALA A 233 -18.48 41.55 11.37
N LEU A 234 -18.60 42.88 11.46
CA LEU A 234 -17.68 43.82 10.76
C LEU A 234 -16.22 43.76 11.25
N PHE A 235 -16.00 43.51 12.54
CA PHE A 235 -14.64 43.38 13.11
C PHE A 235 -13.99 42.05 12.74
N TYR A 236 -14.79 40.99 12.60
CA TYR A 236 -14.34 39.70 12.09
C TYR A 236 -14.14 39.74 10.57
N MET A 237 -14.92 40.53 9.83
CA MET A 237 -14.84 40.63 8.37
C MET A 237 -13.52 41.16 7.84
N GLN A 238 -12.88 42.14 8.51
CA GLN A 238 -11.61 42.66 8.00
C GLN A 238 -10.50 41.61 8.11
N GLY A 239 -10.33 40.99 9.28
CA GLY A 239 -9.38 39.90 9.45
C GLY A 239 -9.72 38.67 8.60
N TYR A 240 -11.00 38.44 8.33
CA TYR A 240 -11.48 37.39 7.44
C TYR A 240 -11.13 37.66 5.96
N ASN A 241 -11.36 38.87 5.47
CA ASN A 241 -11.00 39.26 4.10
C ASN A 241 -9.47 39.24 3.91
N GLU A 242 -8.71 39.70 4.90
CA GLU A 242 -7.24 39.59 4.89
C GLU A 242 -6.79 38.12 4.85
N LEU A 243 -7.44 37.22 5.60
CA LEU A 243 -7.16 35.78 5.55
C LEU A 243 -7.49 35.19 4.18
N VAL A 244 -8.61 35.55 3.58
CA VAL A 244 -9.01 35.10 2.23
C VAL A 244 -7.97 35.53 1.20
N ILE A 245 -7.56 36.81 1.20
CA ILE A 245 -6.55 37.33 0.26
C ILE A 245 -5.23 36.56 0.42
N VAL A 246 -4.74 36.36 1.64
CA VAL A 246 -3.49 35.64 1.89
C VAL A 246 -3.57 34.18 1.44
N LEU A 247 -4.73 33.53 1.61
CA LEU A 247 -4.96 32.17 1.13
C LEU A 247 -5.02 32.10 -0.40
N GLU A 248 -5.66 33.07 -1.06
CA GLU A 248 -5.66 33.17 -2.52
C GLU A 248 -4.23 33.39 -3.08
N GLU A 249 -3.47 34.32 -2.50
CA GLU A 249 -2.07 34.56 -2.88
C GLU A 249 -1.21 33.30 -2.70
N LEU A 250 -1.42 32.54 -1.62
CA LEU A 250 -0.72 31.28 -1.38
C LEU A 250 -1.08 30.22 -2.43
N LEU A 251 -2.37 30.07 -2.75
CA LEU A 251 -2.86 29.10 -3.74
C LEU A 251 -2.42 29.45 -5.16
N ASP A 252 -2.27 30.73 -5.48
CA ASP A 252 -1.78 31.22 -6.77
C ASP A 252 -0.25 31.12 -6.90
N ALA A 253 0.46 31.06 -5.77
CA ALA A 253 1.91 30.81 -5.74
C ALA A 253 2.27 29.32 -5.91
N LEU A 254 1.31 28.40 -5.78
CA LEU A 254 1.52 26.99 -6.09
C LEU A 254 1.70 26.79 -7.60
N PRO A 255 2.54 25.84 -8.04
CA PRO A 255 2.70 25.56 -9.47
C PRO A 255 1.33 25.25 -10.10
N PRO A 256 1.05 25.78 -11.31
CA PRO A 256 -0.21 25.51 -11.99
C PRO A 256 -0.38 24.01 -12.16
N GLU A 257 -1.64 23.53 -12.12
CA GLU A 257 -1.94 22.13 -12.40
C GLU A 257 -1.32 21.76 -13.76
N GLU A 258 -0.28 20.92 -13.75
CA GLU A 258 0.23 20.39 -15.01
C GLU A 258 -0.89 19.53 -15.61
N PRO A 259 -1.29 19.77 -16.87
CA PRO A 259 -2.29 18.93 -17.52
C PRO A 259 -1.71 17.51 -17.60
N ASN A 260 -2.44 16.55 -17.03
CA ASN A 260 -2.09 15.12 -17.04
C ASN A 260 -1.59 14.70 -18.43
N GLY A 261 -0.29 14.42 -18.55
CA GLY A 261 0.38 13.92 -19.75
C GLY A 261 0.44 12.40 -19.77
#